data_AF-A0A4Q2XVK3-F1
#
_entry.id   AF-A0A4Q2XVK3-F1
#
_cell.length_a   1.000
_cell.length_b   1.000
_cell.length_c   1.000
_cell.angle_alpha   90.00
_cell.angle_beta   90.00
_cell.angle_gamma   90.00
#
_symmetry.space_group_name_H-M   'P 1'
#
loop_
_entity.id
_entity.type
_entity.pdbx_description
1 polymer ?
#
loop_
_entity_poly.entity_id
_entity_poly.type
_entity_poly.pdbx_seq_one_letter_code
_entity_poly.pdbx_strand_id
1 'polypeptide(L)'
;MVTRMDRTLGRMREVLGETGQADNTIIVFTSDNGATYLGGYDLGFFGGNLPLRGHKGQFWEGGIRVPCAIAWPGTIPPGKISDTVAANWDFLPTLATAAGVEVPPEIDGVNLIPSLIAGEQLPERILYWESTNGGGSQAIRSGEWKALRQGVKKDARAPIQLFRITGDIAEEHDLAPSEPELVERFSRIFVEGRTPSTRFPMGALDGK
;
A
#
# COMPACT_ATOMS: atom_id res chain seq x y z
N MET A 1 -4.30 6.51 22.65
CA MET A 1 -3.46 7.27 21.70
C MET A 1 -4.24 7.68 20.45
N VAL A 2 -4.98 6.78 19.81
CA VAL A 2 -5.81 7.07 18.61
C VAL A 2 -6.73 8.28 18.80
N THR A 3 -7.51 8.34 19.88
CA THR A 3 -8.39 9.48 20.18
C THR A 3 -7.64 10.82 20.30
N ARG A 4 -6.38 10.82 20.75
CA ARG A 4 -5.57 12.04 20.83
C ARG A 4 -5.09 12.48 19.46
N MET A 5 -4.71 11.53 18.60
CA MET A 5 -4.36 11.81 17.20
C MET A 5 -5.56 12.40 16.46
N ASP A 6 -6.74 11.77 16.60
CA ASP A 6 -7.99 12.25 16.01
C ASP A 6 -8.32 13.69 16.46
N ARG A 7 -8.28 13.98 17.76
CA ARG A 7 -8.48 15.34 18.27
C ARG A 7 -7.46 16.34 17.71
N THR A 8 -6.22 15.91 17.49
CA THR A 8 -5.17 16.77 16.93
C THR A 8 -5.46 17.09 15.47
N LEU A 9 -5.93 16.12 14.69
CA LEU A 9 -6.40 16.34 13.32
C LEU A 9 -7.61 17.29 13.30
N GLY A 10 -8.56 17.13 14.24
CA GLY A 10 -9.68 18.06 14.42
C GLY A 10 -9.20 19.51 14.63
N ARG A 11 -8.25 19.70 15.55
CA ARG A 11 -7.65 21.03 15.80
C ARG A 11 -6.94 21.61 14.57
N MET A 12 -6.25 20.79 13.78
CA MET A 12 -5.64 21.25 12.53
C MET A 12 -6.70 21.77 11.55
N ARG A 13 -7.84 21.07 11.43
CA ARG A 13 -8.95 21.50 10.58
C ARG A 13 -9.61 22.79 11.08
N GLU A 14 -9.78 22.94 12.39
CA GLU A 14 -10.28 24.19 13.00
C GLU A 14 -9.38 25.37 12.62
N VAL A 15 -8.06 25.25 12.78
CA VAL A 15 -7.10 26.31 12.42
C VAL A 15 -7.16 26.65 10.93
N LEU A 16 -7.31 25.66 10.04
CA LEU A 16 -7.49 25.91 8.61
C LEU A 16 -8.78 26.69 8.32
N GLY A 17 -9.85 26.44 9.07
CA GLY A 17 -11.09 27.21 9.00
C GLY A 17 -10.94 28.65 9.49
N GLU A 18 -10.34 28.84 10.67
CA GLU A 18 -10.10 30.15 11.28
C GLU A 18 -9.21 31.06 10.43
N THR A 19 -8.25 30.47 9.70
CA THR A 19 -7.32 31.19 8.81
C THR A 19 -7.86 31.37 7.39
N GLY A 20 -9.06 30.86 7.08
CA GLY A 20 -9.65 30.92 5.75
C GLY A 20 -8.93 30.09 4.69
N GLN A 21 -8.09 29.12 5.09
CA GLN A 21 -7.31 28.26 4.20
C GLN A 21 -8.01 26.93 3.87
N ALA A 22 -9.11 26.61 4.57
CA ALA A 22 -9.77 25.31 4.46
C ALA A 22 -10.15 24.91 3.01
N ASP A 23 -10.69 25.84 2.23
CA ASP A 23 -11.14 25.56 0.86
C ASP A 23 -9.99 25.43 -0.15
N ASN A 24 -8.79 25.91 0.19
CA ASN A 24 -7.58 25.83 -0.63
C ASN A 24 -6.55 24.86 -0.05
N THR A 25 -6.99 23.88 0.75
CA THR A 25 -6.11 22.88 1.37
C THR A 25 -6.54 21.47 1.02
N ILE A 26 -5.59 20.66 0.56
CA ILE A 26 -5.76 19.22 0.44
C ILE A 26 -5.29 18.58 1.75
N ILE A 27 -6.14 17.77 2.38
CA ILE A 27 -5.80 17.00 3.57
C ILE A 27 -5.74 15.53 3.18
N VAL A 28 -4.57 14.92 3.35
CA VAL A 28 -4.36 13.47 3.24
C VAL A 28 -4.10 12.92 4.63
N PHE A 29 -4.96 12.02 5.09
CA PHE A 29 -4.76 11.23 6.30
C PHE A 29 -4.45 9.80 5.88
N THR A 30 -3.33 9.25 6.35
CA THR A 30 -2.92 7.87 6.05
C THR A 30 -2.02 7.30 7.17
N SER A 31 -1.60 6.04 7.03
CA SER A 31 -0.57 5.40 7.85
C SER A 31 0.63 4.96 7.00
N ASP A 32 1.79 4.80 7.61
CA ASP A 32 3.03 4.35 6.95
C ASP A 32 3.08 2.82 6.75
N ASN A 33 2.47 2.08 7.68
CA ASN A 33 2.36 0.63 7.68
C ASN A 33 1.15 0.18 8.52
N GLY A 34 0.85 -1.11 8.47
CA GLY A 34 -0.14 -1.75 9.34
C GLY A 34 0.21 -1.73 10.83
N ALA A 35 -0.71 -2.19 11.69
CA ALA A 35 -0.55 -2.15 13.14
C ALA A 35 0.69 -2.92 13.61
N THR A 36 1.36 -2.40 14.63
CA THR A 36 2.51 -3.07 15.25
C THR A 36 2.05 -4.22 16.14
N TYR A 37 2.92 -5.22 16.32
CA TYR A 37 2.80 -6.29 17.31
C TYR A 37 3.89 -6.16 18.41
N LEU A 38 4.64 -5.06 18.41
CA LEU A 38 5.77 -4.80 19.31
C LEU A 38 5.37 -3.83 20.42
N GLY A 39 6.22 -3.72 21.45
CA GLY A 39 6.17 -2.60 22.41
C GLY A 39 4.95 -2.59 23.35
N GLY A 40 4.41 -3.76 23.69
CA GLY A 40 3.28 -3.88 24.63
C GLY A 40 1.91 -3.60 24.02
N TYR A 41 1.80 -3.61 22.69
CA TYR A 41 0.52 -3.55 22.00
C TYR A 41 -0.25 -4.87 22.12
N ASP A 42 -1.49 -4.81 22.59
CA ASP A 42 -2.40 -5.96 22.68
C ASP A 42 -3.19 -6.11 21.37
N LEU A 43 -2.73 -7.02 20.52
CA LEU A 43 -3.35 -7.32 19.22
C LEU A 43 -4.83 -7.75 19.36
N GLY A 44 -5.16 -8.51 20.41
CA GLY A 44 -6.50 -9.05 20.60
C GLY A 44 -7.49 -7.98 21.06
N PHE A 45 -7.06 -7.12 21.99
CA PHE A 45 -7.88 -6.03 22.48
C PHE A 45 -8.13 -4.96 21.42
N PHE A 46 -7.09 -4.55 20.69
CA PHE A 46 -7.20 -3.44 19.73
C PHE A 46 -7.69 -3.87 18.35
N GLY A 47 -7.48 -5.14 17.97
CA GLY A 47 -7.93 -5.67 16.67
C GLY A 47 -7.44 -4.86 15.47
N GLY A 48 -6.27 -4.20 15.57
CA GLY A 48 -5.91 -3.06 14.71
C GLY A 48 -5.78 -3.35 13.22
N ASN A 49 -5.71 -4.63 12.84
CA ASN A 49 -5.70 -5.05 11.43
C ASN A 49 -6.87 -5.96 11.06
N LEU A 50 -7.72 -6.39 12.01
CA LEU A 50 -8.76 -7.37 11.69
C LEU A 50 -9.74 -6.81 10.64
N PRO A 51 -10.17 -7.64 9.65
CA PRO A 51 -9.91 -9.07 9.49
C PRO A 51 -8.63 -9.43 8.70
N LEU A 52 -7.78 -8.45 8.38
CA LEU A 52 -6.60 -8.63 7.52
C LEU A 52 -5.52 -9.45 8.23
N ARG A 53 -4.81 -10.29 7.46
CA ARG A 53 -3.70 -11.10 7.96
C ARG A 53 -2.43 -10.27 8.10
N GLY A 54 -1.65 -10.59 9.13
CA GLY A 54 -0.32 -10.04 9.35
C GLY A 54 -0.30 -8.61 9.91
N HIS A 55 0.92 -8.12 10.12
CA HIS A 55 1.21 -6.91 10.89
C HIS A 55 2.37 -6.11 10.29
N LYS A 56 2.73 -5.00 10.94
CA LYS A 56 3.88 -4.16 10.60
C LYS A 56 5.11 -4.98 10.18
N GLY A 57 5.64 -4.66 9.00
CA GLY A 57 6.85 -5.29 8.45
C GLY A 57 6.59 -6.61 7.72
N GLN A 58 5.34 -7.03 7.59
CA GLN A 58 4.92 -8.18 6.79
C GLN A 58 4.16 -7.68 5.55
N PHE A 59 4.12 -8.48 4.49
CA PHE A 59 3.45 -8.11 3.24
C PHE A 59 2.10 -8.80 3.01
N TRP A 60 1.58 -9.46 4.03
CA TRP A 60 0.14 -9.73 4.16
C TRP A 60 -0.66 -8.41 4.18
N GLU A 61 -1.95 -8.44 3.87
CA GLU A 61 -2.81 -7.26 3.75
C GLU A 61 -2.74 -6.39 5.01
N GLY A 62 -2.74 -6.98 6.21
CA GLY A 62 -2.67 -6.26 7.48
C GLY A 62 -1.33 -5.58 7.75
N GLY A 63 -0.30 -5.85 6.94
CA GLY A 63 0.97 -5.14 7.02
C GLY A 63 1.10 -3.94 6.09
N ILE A 64 0.38 -3.94 4.96
CA ILE A 64 0.53 -2.95 3.86
C ILE A 64 -0.75 -2.18 3.52
N ARG A 65 -1.93 -2.72 3.81
CA ARG A 65 -3.21 -2.04 3.63
C ARG A 65 -3.49 -1.18 4.86
N VAL A 66 -3.59 0.13 4.63
CA VAL A 66 -3.69 1.14 5.69
C VAL A 66 -4.92 2.02 5.48
N PRO A 67 -5.45 2.66 6.55
CA PRO A 67 -6.50 3.65 6.39
C PRO A 67 -6.00 4.82 5.54
N CYS A 68 -6.82 5.30 4.62
CA CYS A 68 -6.55 6.50 3.82
C CYS A 68 -7.83 7.31 3.68
N ALA A 69 -7.75 8.63 3.94
CA ALA A 69 -8.82 9.57 3.67
C ALA A 69 -8.23 10.83 3.04
N ILE A 70 -8.84 11.29 1.94
CA ILE A 70 -8.40 12.47 1.21
C ILE A 70 -9.57 13.46 1.14
N ALA A 71 -9.34 14.69 1.59
CA ALA A 71 -10.30 15.77 1.51
C ALA A 71 -9.72 16.94 0.73
N TRP A 72 -10.48 17.44 -0.24
CA TRP A 72 -10.20 18.66 -0.97
C TRP A 72 -11.53 19.38 -1.22
N PRO A 73 -11.93 20.29 -0.31
CA PRO A 73 -13.23 20.96 -0.39
C PRO A 73 -13.45 21.65 -1.73
N GLY A 74 -14.67 21.57 -2.26
CA GLY A 74 -15.04 22.12 -3.56
C GLY A 74 -14.52 21.33 -4.78
N THR A 75 -13.63 20.36 -4.59
CA THR A 75 -13.02 19.57 -5.68
C THR A 75 -13.33 18.08 -5.58
N ILE A 76 -13.02 17.45 -4.45
CA ILE A 76 -13.35 16.04 -4.20
C ILE A 76 -14.74 15.98 -3.54
N PRO A 77 -15.71 15.21 -4.10
CA PRO A 77 -17.03 15.08 -3.48
C PRO A 77 -16.94 14.46 -2.09
N PRO A 78 -17.57 15.07 -1.05
CA PRO A 78 -17.48 14.57 0.31
C PRO A 78 -18.25 13.25 0.49
N GLY A 79 -17.82 12.46 1.47
CA GLY A 79 -18.53 11.24 1.88
C GLY A 79 -18.47 10.07 0.90
N LYS A 80 -17.68 10.16 -0.17
CA LYS A 80 -17.44 9.05 -1.09
C LYS A 80 -16.55 7.98 -0.44
N ILE A 81 -16.91 6.73 -0.68
CA ILE A 81 -16.05 5.56 -0.45
C ILE A 81 -15.52 5.12 -1.81
N SER A 82 -14.22 4.81 -1.87
CA SER A 82 -13.57 4.35 -3.10
C SER A 82 -12.85 3.02 -2.84
N ASP A 83 -13.08 2.08 -3.75
CA ASP A 83 -12.37 0.79 -3.80
C ASP A 83 -11.17 0.83 -4.76
N THR A 84 -10.80 2.02 -5.25
CA THR A 84 -9.63 2.22 -6.10
C THR A 84 -8.37 1.72 -5.39
N VAL A 85 -7.64 0.80 -6.03
CA VAL A 85 -6.37 0.29 -5.53
C VAL A 85 -5.25 1.33 -5.77
N ALA A 86 -4.76 1.92 -4.69
CA ALA A 86 -3.70 2.92 -4.70
C ALA A 86 -2.56 2.54 -3.75
N ALA A 87 -1.40 3.16 -3.94
CA ALA A 87 -0.21 3.01 -3.12
C ALA A 87 0.35 4.38 -2.71
N ASN A 88 1.16 4.42 -1.65
CA ASN A 88 1.71 5.68 -1.13
C ASN A 88 2.55 6.46 -2.16
N TRP A 89 3.17 5.77 -3.12
CA TRP A 89 3.93 6.42 -4.21
C TRP A 89 3.04 7.12 -5.25
N ASP A 90 1.72 6.94 -5.23
CA ASP A 90 0.77 7.70 -6.05
C ASP A 90 0.56 9.14 -5.56
N PHE A 91 0.91 9.43 -4.30
CA PHE A 91 0.76 10.78 -3.78
C PHE A 91 1.67 11.77 -4.49
N LEU A 92 2.86 11.36 -4.92
CA LEU A 92 3.78 12.25 -5.64
C LEU A 92 3.15 12.84 -6.92
N PRO A 93 2.73 12.04 -7.92
CA PRO A 93 2.12 12.59 -9.13
C PRO A 93 0.77 13.26 -8.86
N THR A 94 -0.01 12.75 -7.89
CA THR A 94 -1.31 13.32 -7.53
C THR A 94 -1.15 14.75 -6.97
N LEU A 95 -0.25 14.94 -6.00
CA LEU A 95 -0.02 16.23 -5.36
C LEU A 95 0.73 17.20 -6.27
N ALA A 96 1.68 16.71 -7.09
CA ALA A 96 2.33 17.53 -8.12
C ALA A 96 1.31 18.09 -9.12
N THR A 97 0.40 17.22 -9.61
CA THR A 97 -0.68 17.64 -10.50
C THR A 97 -1.61 18.65 -9.82
N ALA A 98 -2.00 18.41 -8.57
CA ALA A 98 -2.87 19.32 -7.82
C ALA A 98 -2.21 20.68 -7.56
N ALA A 99 -0.89 20.72 -7.37
CA ALA A 99 -0.12 21.94 -7.20
C ALA A 99 0.19 22.65 -8.54
N GLY A 100 -0.18 22.08 -9.69
CA GLY A 100 0.12 22.63 -11.01
C GLY A 100 1.60 22.62 -11.37
N VAL A 101 2.38 21.70 -10.79
CA VAL A 101 3.81 21.54 -11.09
C VAL A 101 4.06 20.29 -11.93
N GLU A 102 5.20 20.27 -12.61
CA GLU A 102 5.60 19.13 -13.44
C GLU A 102 5.79 17.87 -12.59
N VAL A 103 5.22 16.76 -13.06
CA VAL A 103 5.43 15.44 -12.46
C VAL A 103 6.81 14.95 -12.91
N PRO A 104 7.71 14.56 -11.98
CA PRO A 104 9.02 14.07 -12.36
C PRO A 104 8.89 12.80 -13.22
N PRO A 105 9.79 12.59 -14.20
CA PRO A 105 9.81 11.36 -14.98
C PRO A 105 10.27 10.18 -14.11
N GLU A 106 10.11 8.96 -14.63
CA GLU A 106 10.64 7.73 -14.02
C GLU A 106 10.12 7.46 -12.60
N ILE A 107 8.81 7.66 -12.40
CA ILE A 107 8.10 7.33 -11.15
C ILE A 107 7.14 6.15 -11.34
N ASP A 108 6.90 5.40 -10.26
CA ASP A 108 5.94 4.27 -10.26
C ASP A 108 4.49 4.69 -9.99
N GLY A 109 4.29 5.92 -9.50
CA GLY A 109 2.99 6.46 -9.11
C GLY A 109 2.13 6.87 -10.30
N VAL A 110 0.81 6.86 -10.10
CA VAL A 110 -0.16 7.43 -11.03
C VAL A 110 -0.97 8.53 -10.37
N ASN A 111 -1.46 9.46 -11.18
CA ASN A 111 -2.32 10.54 -10.71
C ASN A 111 -3.71 10.00 -10.32
N LEU A 112 -4.09 10.17 -9.05
CA LEU A 112 -5.37 9.73 -8.50
C LEU A 112 -6.51 10.74 -8.72
N ILE A 113 -6.23 11.98 -9.13
CA ILE A 113 -7.24 13.06 -9.23
C ILE A 113 -8.50 12.63 -10.03
N PRO A 114 -8.39 12.03 -11.23
CA PRO A 114 -9.59 11.61 -11.98
C PRO A 114 -10.45 10.60 -11.22
N SER A 115 -9.80 9.66 -10.51
CA SER A 115 -10.48 8.69 -9.67
C SER A 115 -11.15 9.35 -8.46
N LEU A 116 -10.47 10.29 -7.80
CA LEU A 116 -10.98 10.97 -6.61
C LEU A 116 -12.19 11.88 -6.92
N ILE A 117 -12.18 12.57 -8.07
CA ILE A 117 -13.24 13.50 -8.45
C ILE A 117 -14.40 12.76 -9.11
N ALA A 118 -14.11 12.06 -10.21
CA ALA A 118 -15.10 11.49 -11.11
C ALA A 118 -15.38 10.00 -10.85
N GLY A 119 -14.57 9.32 -10.04
CA GLY A 119 -14.69 7.87 -9.84
C GLY A 119 -14.15 7.07 -11.02
N GLU A 120 -13.28 7.67 -11.85
CA GLU A 120 -12.64 6.97 -12.95
C GLU A 120 -11.79 5.79 -12.44
N GLN A 121 -11.84 4.68 -13.17
CA GLN A 121 -11.01 3.52 -12.89
C GLN A 121 -9.57 3.81 -13.30
N LEU A 122 -8.63 3.51 -12.40
CA LEU A 122 -7.22 3.50 -12.76
C LEU A 122 -6.95 2.32 -13.71
N PRO A 123 -6.00 2.46 -14.65
CA PRO A 123 -5.56 1.33 -15.45
C PRO A 123 -5.02 0.22 -14.55
N GLU A 124 -5.22 -1.04 -14.98
CA GLU A 124 -4.61 -2.17 -14.28
C GLU A 124 -3.08 -2.03 -14.33
N ARG A 125 -2.45 -2.26 -13.18
CA ARG A 125 -1.01 -2.13 -13.01
C ARG A 125 -0.51 -3.05 -11.91
N ILE A 126 0.81 -3.24 -11.90
CA ILE A 126 1.52 -3.93 -10.85
C ILE A 126 1.84 -2.94 -9.74
N LEU A 127 1.44 -3.27 -8.51
CA LEU A 127 2.06 -2.68 -7.32
C LEU A 127 3.04 -3.69 -6.74
N TYR A 128 4.24 -3.24 -6.42
CA TYR A 128 5.35 -4.09 -5.99
C TYR A 128 5.91 -3.63 -4.65
N TRP A 129 6.19 -4.58 -3.78
CA TRP A 129 6.88 -4.35 -2.51
C TRP A 129 8.04 -5.33 -2.36
N GLU A 130 9.16 -4.83 -1.84
CA GLU A 130 10.25 -5.67 -1.38
C GLU A 130 10.81 -5.16 -0.06
N SER A 131 11.28 -6.08 0.78
CA SER A 131 12.00 -5.71 2.00
C SER A 131 13.10 -6.72 2.27
N THR A 132 14.22 -6.22 2.77
CA THR A 132 15.34 -7.04 3.22
C THR A 132 15.17 -7.54 4.66
N ASN A 133 14.14 -7.07 5.37
CA ASN A 133 13.86 -7.46 6.75
C ASN A 133 13.37 -8.92 6.84
N GLY A 134 13.52 -9.54 8.01
CA GLY A 134 12.91 -10.85 8.30
C GLY A 134 13.28 -11.99 7.34
N GLY A 135 14.48 -11.96 6.76
CA GLY A 135 14.92 -12.97 5.77
C GLY A 135 14.55 -12.64 4.32
N GLY A 136 14.02 -11.44 4.07
CA GLY A 136 13.64 -10.99 2.74
C GLY A 136 12.21 -11.37 2.38
N SER A 137 11.46 -10.44 1.80
CA SER A 137 10.12 -10.72 1.28
C SER A 137 9.87 -9.86 0.04
N GLN A 138 9.04 -10.38 -0.87
CA GLN A 138 8.51 -9.63 -2.00
C GLN A 138 7.01 -9.87 -2.12
N ALA A 139 6.25 -8.85 -2.50
CA ALA A 139 4.83 -8.97 -2.79
C ALA A 139 4.45 -8.18 -4.04
N ILE A 140 3.45 -8.70 -4.77
CA ILE A 140 2.86 -8.07 -5.95
C ILE A 140 1.35 -8.01 -5.78
N ARG A 141 0.73 -6.91 -6.19
CA ARG A 141 -0.72 -6.76 -6.42
C ARG A 141 -0.96 -6.49 -7.91
N SER A 142 -1.80 -7.30 -8.57
CA SER A 142 -2.24 -7.10 -9.96
C SER A 142 -3.73 -7.41 -10.05
N GLY A 143 -4.55 -6.38 -10.29
CA GLY A 143 -6.00 -6.53 -10.25
C GLY A 143 -6.46 -7.14 -8.92
N GLU A 144 -7.17 -8.25 -8.97
CA GLU A 144 -7.66 -8.98 -7.79
C GLU A 144 -6.64 -9.93 -7.15
N TRP A 145 -5.52 -10.18 -7.84
CA TRP A 145 -4.51 -11.15 -7.43
C TRP A 145 -3.43 -10.51 -6.59
N LYS A 146 -2.93 -11.28 -5.63
CA LYS A 146 -1.75 -10.94 -4.84
C LYS A 146 -0.81 -12.13 -4.79
N ALA A 147 0.46 -11.90 -5.09
CA ALA A 147 1.52 -12.89 -4.94
C ALA A 147 2.45 -12.46 -3.81
N LEU A 148 2.89 -13.41 -2.99
CA LEU A 148 3.79 -13.18 -1.85
C LEU A 148 4.85 -14.28 -1.83
N ARG A 149 6.12 -13.92 -1.66
CA ARG A 149 7.19 -14.86 -1.33
C ARG A 149 8.07 -14.32 -0.21
N GLN A 150 8.49 -15.22 0.69
CA GLN A 150 9.24 -14.88 1.89
C GLN A 150 10.49 -15.75 2.01
N GLY A 151 11.52 -15.29 2.72
CA GLY A 151 12.78 -16.02 2.87
C GLY A 151 13.71 -15.89 1.65
N VAL A 152 13.44 -14.94 0.77
CA VAL A 152 14.16 -14.76 -0.50
C VAL A 152 15.64 -14.38 -0.36
N LYS A 153 16.11 -13.98 0.84
CA LYS A 153 17.55 -13.78 1.07
C LYS A 153 18.32 -15.09 1.06
N LYS A 154 17.67 -16.18 1.49
CA LYS A 154 18.27 -17.52 1.60
C LYS A 154 18.00 -18.37 0.37
N ASP A 155 16.83 -18.21 -0.24
CA ASP A 155 16.42 -18.98 -1.41
C ASP A 155 15.76 -18.08 -2.45
N ALA A 156 16.43 -17.87 -3.58
CA ALA A 156 15.88 -17.11 -4.70
C ALA A 156 14.62 -17.76 -5.31
N ARG A 157 14.42 -19.06 -5.06
CA ARG A 157 13.26 -19.84 -5.49
C ARG A 157 12.27 -20.11 -4.36
N ALA A 158 12.31 -19.29 -3.30
CA ALA A 158 11.35 -19.37 -2.22
C ALA A 158 9.91 -19.44 -2.77
N PRO A 159 9.05 -20.30 -2.20
CA PRO A 159 7.73 -20.57 -2.74
C PRO A 159 6.89 -19.30 -2.79
N ILE A 160 6.13 -19.17 -3.88
CA ILE A 160 5.15 -18.12 -4.07
C ILE A 160 3.80 -18.61 -3.54
N GLN A 161 3.20 -17.81 -2.67
CA GLN A 161 1.81 -17.93 -2.27
C GLN A 161 0.96 -17.00 -3.13
N LEU A 162 -0.24 -17.44 -3.48
CA LEU A 162 -1.14 -16.68 -4.36
C LEU A 162 -2.52 -16.55 -3.73
N PHE A 163 -3.03 -15.32 -3.66
CA PHE A 163 -4.34 -15.02 -3.07
C PHE A 163 -5.18 -14.20 -4.03
N ARG A 164 -6.49 -14.46 -4.03
CA ARG A 164 -7.49 -13.61 -4.68
C ARG A 164 -8.15 -12.73 -3.63
N ILE A 165 -7.62 -11.52 -3.44
CA ILE A 165 -8.05 -10.63 -2.34
C ILE A 165 -9.53 -10.26 -2.43
N THR A 166 -10.08 -10.20 -3.64
CA THR A 166 -11.53 -10.09 -3.83
C THR A 166 -12.18 -11.40 -3.39
N GLY A 167 -12.81 -11.39 -2.21
CA GLY A 167 -13.43 -12.57 -1.61
C GLY A 167 -12.57 -13.29 -0.57
N ASP A 168 -11.25 -13.07 -0.55
CA ASP A 168 -10.31 -13.59 0.46
C ASP A 168 -9.40 -12.48 1.01
N ILE A 169 -10.01 -11.49 1.67
CA ILE A 169 -9.30 -10.33 2.23
C ILE A 169 -8.35 -10.69 3.38
N ALA A 170 -8.56 -11.86 4.00
CA ALA A 170 -7.76 -12.39 5.09
C ALA A 170 -6.61 -13.29 4.59
N GLU A 171 -6.49 -13.51 3.28
CA GLU A 171 -5.43 -14.33 2.67
C GLU A 171 -5.34 -15.73 3.30
N GLU A 172 -6.50 -16.38 3.44
CA GLU A 172 -6.65 -17.69 4.07
C GLU A 172 -6.44 -18.83 3.07
N HIS A 173 -6.68 -18.59 1.78
CA HIS A 173 -6.72 -19.63 0.75
C HIS A 173 -5.59 -19.43 -0.27
N ASP A 174 -4.50 -20.17 -0.09
CA ASP A 174 -3.39 -20.18 -1.03
C ASP A 174 -3.76 -20.96 -2.31
N LEU A 175 -3.90 -20.23 -3.41
CA LEU A 175 -4.29 -20.73 -4.74
C LEU A 175 -3.09 -21.10 -5.60
N ALA A 176 -1.85 -20.96 -5.12
CA ALA A 176 -0.66 -21.28 -5.90
C ALA A 176 -0.65 -22.72 -6.45
N PRO A 177 -1.09 -23.77 -5.71
CA PRO A 177 -1.12 -25.13 -6.24
C PRO A 177 -2.09 -25.34 -7.41
N SER A 178 -3.18 -24.55 -7.48
CA SER A 178 -4.20 -24.65 -8.52
C SER A 178 -3.97 -23.71 -9.70
N GLU A 179 -3.07 -22.73 -9.57
CA GLU A 179 -2.86 -21.65 -10.54
C GLU A 179 -1.38 -21.55 -11.02
N PRO A 180 -0.79 -22.63 -11.57
CA PRO A 180 0.64 -22.68 -11.87
C PRO A 180 1.08 -21.65 -12.93
N GLU A 181 0.21 -21.31 -13.88
CA GLU A 181 0.50 -20.29 -14.90
C GLU A 181 0.61 -18.88 -14.31
N LEU A 182 -0.24 -18.55 -13.33
CA LEU A 182 -0.17 -17.28 -12.60
C LEU A 182 1.08 -17.22 -11.71
N VAL A 183 1.43 -18.33 -11.04
CA VAL A 183 2.67 -18.44 -10.26
C VAL A 183 3.88 -18.15 -11.14
N GLU A 184 3.95 -18.76 -12.33
CA GLU A 184 5.05 -18.53 -13.28
C GLU A 184 5.08 -17.08 -13.77
N ARG A 185 3.91 -16.48 -14.06
CA ARG A 185 3.81 -15.06 -14.42
C ARG A 185 4.36 -14.16 -13.30
N PHE A 186 3.93 -14.35 -12.05
CA PHE A 186 4.40 -13.52 -10.93
C PHE A 186 5.86 -13.78 -10.57
N SER A 187 6.36 -15.00 -10.76
CA SER A 187 7.78 -15.34 -10.62
C SER A 187 8.65 -14.46 -11.52
N ARG A 188 8.27 -14.30 -12.80
CA ARG A 188 8.97 -13.39 -13.73
C ARG A 188 8.91 -11.94 -13.27
N ILE A 189 7.72 -11.46 -12.88
CA ILE A 189 7.54 -10.07 -12.42
C ILE A 189 8.39 -9.79 -11.17
N PHE A 190 8.54 -10.72 -10.24
CA PHE A 190 9.41 -10.54 -9.07
C PHE A 190 10.89 -10.40 -9.42
N VAL A 191 11.32 -10.93 -10.57
CA VAL A 191 12.70 -10.83 -11.06
C VAL A 191 12.89 -9.56 -11.87
N GLU A 192 11.92 -9.18 -12.70
CA GLU A 192 11.99 -8.01 -13.57
C GLU A 192 11.72 -6.70 -12.82
N GLY A 193 10.82 -6.71 -11.83
CA GLY A 193 10.38 -5.52 -11.10
C GLY A 193 11.34 -5.04 -10.00
N ARG A 194 12.51 -5.66 -9.86
CA ARG A 194 13.49 -5.33 -8.81
C ARG A 194 14.69 -4.57 -9.37
N THR A 195 15.23 -3.66 -8.56
CA THR A 195 16.54 -3.04 -8.81
C THR A 195 17.49 -3.42 -7.68
N PRO A 196 18.55 -4.22 -7.94
CA PRO A 196 19.51 -4.61 -6.89
C PRO A 196 20.09 -3.40 -6.15
N SER A 197 20.12 -3.48 -4.81
CA SER A 197 20.68 -2.43 -3.97
C SER A 197 22.04 -2.84 -3.41
N THR A 198 23.05 -2.00 -3.64
CA THR A 198 24.37 -2.18 -3.00
C THR A 198 24.33 -1.92 -1.49
N ARG A 199 23.38 -1.09 -1.02
CA ARG A 199 23.20 -0.74 0.40
C ARG A 199 22.34 -1.76 1.14
N PHE A 200 21.35 -2.33 0.46
CA PHE A 200 20.42 -3.29 1.03
C PHE A 200 20.38 -4.56 0.15
N PRO A 201 21.46 -5.36 0.13
CA PRO A 201 21.51 -6.54 -0.72
C PRO A 201 20.49 -7.60 -0.28
N MET A 202 19.95 -8.28 -1.26
CA MET A 202 18.97 -9.36 -1.16
C MET A 202 19.58 -10.74 -1.43
N GLY A 203 20.77 -10.99 -0.85
CA GLY A 203 21.42 -12.31 -0.79
C GLY A 203 21.27 -13.15 -2.06
N ALA A 204 20.59 -14.29 -1.93
CA ALA A 204 20.36 -15.24 -3.02
C ALA A 204 19.73 -14.62 -4.28
N LEU A 205 18.87 -13.59 -4.18
CA LEU A 205 18.32 -12.90 -5.35
C LEU A 205 19.37 -12.07 -6.11
N ASP A 206 20.39 -11.56 -5.40
CA ASP A 206 21.48 -10.76 -5.98
C ASP A 206 22.69 -11.61 -6.41
N GLY A 207 22.56 -12.94 -6.36
CA GLY A 207 23.67 -13.86 -6.65
C GLY A 207 24.80 -13.80 -5.62
N LYS A 208 24.48 -13.45 -4.36
CA LYS A 208 25.42 -13.34 -3.23
C LYS A 208 25.13 -14.36 -2.13
#